data_AF-A0A5E4GI81-F1
#
_entry.id   AF-A0A5E4GI81-F1
#
_cell.length_a   1.000
_cell.length_b   1.000
_cell.length_c   1.000
_cell.angle_alpha   90.00
_cell.angle_beta   90.00
_cell.angle_gamma   90.00
#
_symmetry.space_group_name_H-M   'P 1'
#
loop_
_entity.id
_entity.type
_entity.pdbx_description
1 polymer ?
#
loop_
_entity_poly.entity_id
_entity_poly.type
_entity_poly.pdbx_seq_one_letter_code
_entity_poly.pdbx_strand_id
1 'polypeptide(L)' 'MRNEMILLALVDPKLSGYPLAGALHLFNIAMMCVKNDSCARPTMRAVVNMLTNPPPSSPIIANL' A
#
# COMPACT_ATOMS: atom_id res chain seq x y z
N MET A 1 9.55 -7.17 5.52
CA MET A 1 10.88 -6.86 4.94
C MET A 1 10.96 -6.89 3.41
N ARG A 2 10.37 -7.84 2.66
CA ARG A 2 10.52 -7.83 1.17
C ARG A 2 9.75 -6.71 0.45
N ASN A 3 8.62 -6.26 0.98
CA ASN A 3 7.74 -5.30 0.30
C ASN A 3 8.16 -3.83 0.46
N GLU A 4 8.81 -3.46 1.56
CA GLU A 4 9.22 -2.07 1.83
C GLU A 4 10.31 -1.58 0.87
N MET A 5 11.29 -2.43 0.55
CA MET A 5 12.33 -2.09 -0.43
C MET A 5 11.75 -1.92 -1.84
N ILE A 6 10.79 -2.77 -2.22
CA ILE A 6 10.11 -2.68 -3.52
C ILE A 6 9.26 -1.41 -3.59
N LEU A 7 8.57 -1.06 -2.51
CA LEU A 7 7.78 0.16 -2.41
C LEU A 7 8.65 1.40 -2.68
N LEU A 8 9.80 1.53 -2.01
CA LEU A 8 10.69 2.68 -2.19
C LEU A 8 11.18 2.84 -3.63
N ALA A 9 11.28 1.75 -4.39
CA ALA A 9 11.64 1.78 -5.81
C ALA A 9 10.47 2.14 -6.75
N LEU A 10 9.22 2.01 -6.29
CA LEU A 10 8.00 2.22 -7.09
C LEU A 10 7.30 3.55 -6.79
N VAL A 11 7.52 4.13 -5.62
CA VAL A 11 6.94 5.43 -5.25
C VAL A 11 7.49 6.51 -6.17
N ASP A 12 6.62 7.40 -6.64
CA ASP A 12 7.01 8.55 -7.46
C ASP A 12 8.08 9.37 -6.73
N PRO A 13 9.28 9.56 -7.32
CA PRO A 13 10.35 10.34 -6.71
C PRO A 13 9.99 11.79 -6.38
N LYS A 14 8.91 12.33 -6.97
CA LYS A 14 8.41 13.68 -6.67
C LYS A 14 7.55 13.75 -5.41
N LEU A 15 7.14 12.62 -4.84
CA LEU A 15 6.39 12.57 -3.58
C LEU A 15 7.34 12.62 -2.38
N SER A 16 7.23 13.66 -1.56
CA SER A 16 7.98 13.82 -0.31
C SER A 16 7.04 13.89 0.89
N GLY A 17 7.49 13.43 2.07
CA GLY A 17 6.76 13.62 3.34
C GLY A 17 5.51 12.75 3.50
N TYR A 18 5.50 11.55 2.91
CA TYR A 18 4.37 10.62 3.01
C TYR A 18 4.55 9.62 4.17
N PRO A 19 3.45 9.12 4.76
CA PRO A 19 3.53 8.09 5.79
C PRO A 19 3.94 6.76 5.15
N LEU A 20 5.13 6.24 5.47
CA LEU A 20 5.67 5.02 4.86
C LEU A 20 4.75 3.82 5.09
N ALA A 21 4.21 3.70 6.30
CA ALA A 21 3.26 2.64 6.64
C ALA A 21 1.97 2.71 5.80
N GLY A 22 1.48 3.91 5.51
CA GLY A 22 0.31 4.11 4.66
C GLY A 22 0.59 3.73 3.21
N ALA A 23 1.76 4.12 2.68
CA ALA A 23 2.20 3.74 1.35
C ALA A 23 2.38 2.21 1.22
N LEU A 24 2.94 1.55 2.24
CA LEU A 24 3.07 0.09 2.27
C LEU A 24 1.71 -0.61 2.32
N HIS A 25 0.76 -0.08 3.10
CA HIS A 25 -0.61 -0.59 3.16
C HIS A 25 -1.30 -0.49 1.79
N LEU A 26 -1.22 0.67 1.14
CA LEU A 26 -1.74 0.87 -0.22
C LEU A 26 -1.10 -0.09 -1.23
N PHE A 27 0.22 -0.26 -1.17
CA PHE A 27 0.94 -1.19 -2.04
C PHE A 27 0.45 -2.63 -1.85
N ASN A 28 0.27 -3.08 -0.61
CA ASN A 28 -0.25 -4.42 -0.34
C ASN A 28 -1.68 -4.61 -0.89
N ILE A 29 -2.54 -3.59 -0.76
CA ILE A 29 -3.89 -3.62 -1.36
C ILE A 29 -3.79 -3.73 -2.88
N ALA A 30 -2.94 -2.91 -3.52
CA ALA A 30 -2.74 -2.95 -4.96
C ALA A 30 -2.26 -4.34 -5.43
N MET A 31 -1.32 -4.96 -4.72
CA MET A 31 -0.83 -6.30 -5.02
C MET A 31 -1.91 -7.40 -4.89
N MET A 32 -2.90 -7.21 -4.02
CA MET A 32 -4.08 -8.10 -3.96
C MET A 32 -5.02 -7.90 -5.15
N CYS A 33 -5.19 -6.67 -5.63
CA CYS A 33 -6.07 -6.34 -6.76
C CYS A 33 -5.59 -6.89 -8.11
N VAL A 34 -4.27 -7.07 -8.28
CA VAL A 34 -3.65 -7.47 -9.56
C VAL A 34 -3.24 -8.94 -9.62
N LYS A 35 -3.80 -9.80 -8.76
CA LYS A 35 -3.53 -11.24 -8.77
C LYS A 35 -3.95 -11.84 -10.12
N ASN A 36 -3.16 -12.77 -10.67
CA ASN A 36 -3.46 -13.43 -11.93
C ASN A 36 -4.81 -14.16 -11.88
N ASP A 37 -5.06 -14.90 -10.81
CA ASP A 37 -6.35 -15.53 -10.54
C ASP A 37 -7.38 -14.48 -10.09
N SER A 38 -8.46 -14.32 -10.86
CA SER A 38 -9.56 -13.41 -10.57
C SER A 38 -10.28 -13.75 -9.26
N CYS A 39 -10.37 -15.03 -8.90
CA CYS A 39 -11.03 -15.48 -7.67
C CYS A 39 -10.23 -15.10 -6.42
N ALA A 40 -8.92 -14.85 -6.57
CA ALA A 40 -8.05 -14.40 -5.49
C ALA A 40 -8.04 -12.88 -5.31
N ARG A 41 -8.67 -12.11 -6.21
CA ARG A 41 -8.78 -10.65 -6.10
C ARG A 41 -9.88 -10.28 -5.10
N PRO A 42 -9.69 -9.24 -4.27
CA PRO A 42 -10.72 -8.78 -3.37
C PRO A 42 -11.89 -8.16 -4.15
N THR A 43 -13.09 -8.21 -3.56
CA THR A 43 -14.23 -7.43 -4.07
C THR A 43 -13.97 -5.93 -3.87
N MET A 44 -14.59 -5.07 -4.69
CA MET A 44 -14.48 -3.62 -4.51
C MET A 44 -14.94 -3.17 -3.11
N ARG A 45 -15.93 -3.84 -2.50
CA ARG A 45 -16.35 -3.57 -1.12
C ARG A 45 -15.21 -3.82 -0.12
N ALA A 46 -14.51 -4.95 -0.26
CA ALA A 46 -13.37 -5.26 0.59
C ALA A 46 -12.23 -4.25 0.39
N VAL A 47 -11.95 -3.86 -0.86
CA VAL A 47 -10.95 -2.83 -1.20
C VAL A 47 -11.29 -1.50 -0.50
N VAL A 48 -12.51 -0.99 -0.69
CA VAL A 48 -12.95 0.26 -0.05
C VAL A 48 -12.81 0.16 1.46
N ASN A 49 -13.26 -0.95 2.07
CA ASN A 49 -13.14 -1.14 3.52
C ASN A 49 -11.69 -1.08 4.01
N MET A 50 -10.74 -1.70 3.29
CA MET A 50 -9.31 -1.66 3.64
C MET A 50 -8.69 -0.27 3.47
N LEU A 51 -9.16 0.51 2.49
CA LEU A 51 -8.70 1.89 2.25
C LEU A 51 -9.25 2.87 3.30
N THR A 52 -10.50 2.71 3.71
CA THR A 52 -11.14 3.60 4.70
C THR A 52 -10.83 3.23 6.14
N ASN A 53 -10.35 2.01 6.39
CA ASN A 53 -9.98 1.51 7.72
C ASN A 53 -8.53 0.98 7.72
N PRO A 54 -7.52 1.85 7.52
CA PRO A 54 -6.14 1.44 7.59
C PRO A 54 -5.76 1.02 9.02
N PRO A 55 -4.78 0.11 9.18
CA PRO A 55 -4.21 -0.16 10.49
C PRO A 55 -3.61 1.13 11.08
N PRO A 56 -3.57 1.26 12.42
CA PRO A 56 -2.97 2.42 13.06
C PRO A 56 -1.53 2.62 12.57
N SER A 57 -1.25 3.79 11.99
CA SER A 57 0.05 4.11 11.42
C SER A 57 1.08 4.42 12.51
N SER A 58 2.24 3.77 12.45
CA SER A 58 3.44 4.26 13.14
C SER A 58 3.93 5.53 12.42
N PRO A 59 4.32 6.61 13.13
CA PRO A 59 4.57 7.94 12.56
C PRO A 59 5.87 8.04 11.74
N ILE A 60 6.37 6.95 11.17
CA ILE A 60 7.54 6.99 10.29
C ILE A 60 7.12 7.66 8.98
N ILE A 61 7.45 8.94 8.88
CA ILE A 61 7.34 9.74 7.66
C ILE A 61 8.59 9.48 6.83
N ALA A 62 8.41 9.03 5.59
CA ALA A 62 9.50 8.92 4.64
C ALA A 62 9.81 10.32 4.09
N ASN A 63 10.93 10.87 4.53
CA ASN A 63 11.56 12.02 3.89
C ASN A 63 12.61 11.47 2.93
N LEU A 64 12.25 11.42 1.65
CA LEU A 64 13.21 11.24 0.55
C LEU A 64 13.88 12.58 0.24
#